data_AF-A0A521XQP7-F1
#
_entry.id   AF-A0A521XQP7-F1
#
_cell.length_a   1.000
_cell.length_b   1.000
_cell.length_c   1.000
_cell.angle_alpha   90.00
_cell.angle_beta   90.00
_cell.angle_gamma   90.00
#
_symmetry.space_group_name_H-M   'P 1'
#
loop_
_entity.id
_entity.type
_entity.pdbx_description
1 polymer ?
#
loop_
_entity_poly.entity_id
_entity_poly.type
_entity_poly.pdbx_seq_one_letter_code
_entity_poly.pdbx_strand_id
1 'polypeptide(L)'
;MVLSGGVREARAEYGDVVMNNYSDGAGMRPVVFPHWFHRVRFRCKACHTDLGIKFKAGGNEINMLKIIDGQYCGACHNGSVAWSVENCDLCHSAKPGTPTQLHESTINLLGGPGTSAAVTPAASPMTAKPATGGRK
;
A
#
# COMPACT_ATOMS: atom_id res chain seq x y z
N MET A 1 -1.48 -36.52 -12.11
CA MET A 1 -2.23 -35.50 -11.34
C MET A 1 -1.26 -34.38 -10.97
N VAL A 2 -1.27 -33.25 -11.68
CA VAL A 2 -0.46 -32.07 -11.30
C VAL A 2 -1.31 -31.22 -10.35
N LEU A 3 -0.84 -31.09 -9.11
CA LEU A 3 -1.44 -30.22 -8.09
C LEU A 3 -1.08 -28.77 -8.40
N SER A 4 -1.93 -28.07 -9.14
CA SER A 4 -1.83 -26.63 -9.34
C SER A 4 -2.10 -25.91 -8.02
N GLY A 5 -1.04 -25.62 -7.27
CA GLY A 5 -1.05 -24.70 -6.13
C GLY A 5 -1.35 -23.28 -6.60
N GLY A 6 -2.63 -22.94 -6.68
CA GLY A 6 -3.08 -21.58 -6.95
C GLY A 6 -2.64 -20.64 -5.82
N VAL A 7 -1.85 -19.64 -6.17
CA VAL A 7 -1.47 -18.55 -5.26
C VAL A 7 -2.76 -17.88 -4.78
N ARG A 8 -3.07 -17.99 -3.49
CA ARG A 8 -4.20 -17.28 -2.88
C ARG A 8 -4.02 -15.78 -3.10
N GLU A 9 -4.87 -15.16 -3.91
CA GLU A 9 -4.93 -13.71 -4.03
C GLU A 9 -5.22 -13.11 -2.65
N ALA A 10 -4.47 -12.06 -2.31
CA ALA A 10 -4.66 -11.37 -1.05
C ALA A 10 -5.90 -10.48 -1.21
N ARG A 11 -7.02 -10.93 -0.66
CA ARG A 11 -8.25 -10.14 -0.59
C ARG A 11 -8.13 -9.21 0.60
N ALA A 12 -8.10 -7.91 0.32
CA ALA A 12 -8.21 -6.90 1.35
C ALA A 12 -9.63 -6.99 1.95
N GLU A 13 -9.73 -7.06 3.28
CA GLU A 13 -11.03 -7.14 3.96
C GLU A 13 -11.80 -5.82 3.74
N TYR A 14 -13.13 -5.84 3.90
CA TYR A 14 -13.96 -4.66 3.76
C TYR A 14 -13.45 -3.50 4.63
N GLY A 15 -12.79 -2.53 3.99
CA GLY A 15 -12.20 -1.36 4.62
C GLY A 15 -10.67 -1.24 4.49
N ASP A 16 -9.93 -2.25 4.06
CA ASP A 16 -8.47 -2.19 4.05
C ASP A 16 -7.90 -1.51 2.80
N VAL A 17 -7.19 -0.40 2.90
CA VAL A 17 -6.66 0.31 1.72
C VAL A 17 -5.25 -0.15 1.37
N VAL A 18 -5.01 -0.53 0.12
CA VAL A 18 -3.64 -0.74 -0.39
C VAL A 18 -3.07 0.59 -0.90
N MET A 19 -1.85 0.91 -0.49
CA MET A 19 -1.10 2.10 -0.89
C MET A 19 0.19 1.69 -1.60
N ASN A 20 0.34 2.13 -2.85
CA ASN A 20 1.48 1.79 -3.70
C ASN A 20 1.99 2.97 -4.56
N ASN A 21 1.72 4.21 -4.16
CA ASN A 21 2.13 5.37 -4.96
C ASN A 21 3.67 5.47 -5.11
N TYR A 22 4.43 4.97 -4.13
CA TYR A 22 5.89 5.05 -4.10
C TYR A 22 6.60 3.74 -3.72
N SER A 23 5.87 2.74 -3.20
CA SER A 23 6.50 1.54 -2.61
C SER A 23 7.23 0.70 -3.65
N ASP A 24 6.56 0.30 -4.73
CA ASP A 24 7.20 -0.50 -5.80
C ASP A 24 8.40 0.23 -6.42
N GLY A 25 8.29 1.54 -6.66
CA GLY A 25 9.37 2.36 -7.20
C GLY A 25 10.59 2.46 -6.28
N ALA A 26 10.39 2.26 -4.97
CA ALA A 26 11.44 2.22 -3.95
C ALA A 26 11.94 0.79 -3.65
N GLY A 27 11.47 -0.22 -4.39
CA GLY A 27 11.83 -1.63 -4.14
C GLY A 27 11.22 -2.21 -2.86
N MET A 28 10.19 -1.56 -2.30
CA MET A 28 9.48 -2.00 -1.12
C MET A 28 8.11 -2.57 -1.49
N ARG A 29 7.64 -3.57 -0.75
CA ARG A 29 6.28 -4.10 -0.93
C ARG A 29 5.24 -2.99 -0.70
N PRO A 30 4.08 -2.99 -1.37
CA PRO A 30 3.05 -2.01 -1.09
C PRO A 30 2.51 -2.12 0.33
N VAL A 31 1.90 -1.04 0.82
CA VAL A 31 1.40 -0.97 2.20
C VAL A 31 -0.07 -1.38 2.25
N VAL A 32 -0.43 -2.23 3.20
CA VAL A 32 -1.85 -2.49 3.55
C VAL A 32 -2.20 -1.66 4.77
N PHE A 33 -3.19 -0.78 4.65
CA PHE A 33 -3.76 -0.05 5.77
C PHE A 33 -5.07 -0.68 6.23
N PRO A 34 -5.11 -1.37 7.39
CA PRO A 34 -6.32 -2.00 7.86
C PRO A 34 -7.22 -1.00 8.60
N HIS A 35 -8.31 -0.52 7.97
CA HIS A 35 -9.21 0.44 8.64
C HIS A 35 -9.85 -0.17 9.89
N TRP A 36 -10.16 -1.47 9.90
CA TRP A 36 -10.79 -2.12 11.04
C TRP A 36 -9.97 -1.95 12.33
N PHE A 37 -8.68 -2.28 12.28
CA PHE A 37 -7.81 -2.19 13.45
C PHE A 37 -7.70 -0.76 14.01
N HIS A 38 -7.62 0.23 13.11
CA HIS A 38 -7.54 1.63 13.48
C HIS A 38 -8.89 2.16 14.01
N ARG A 39 -10.03 1.69 13.47
CA ARG A 39 -11.38 2.10 13.90
C ARG A 39 -11.78 1.59 15.28
N VAL A 40 -11.15 0.53 15.78
CA VAL A 40 -11.36 0.05 17.16
C VAL A 40 -10.86 1.09 18.18
N ARG A 41 -9.87 1.91 17.83
CA ARG A 41 -9.23 2.88 18.74
C ARG A 41 -9.52 4.34 18.39
N PHE A 42 -9.70 4.65 17.11
CA PHE A 42 -9.82 6.02 16.62
C PHE A 42 -11.09 6.23 15.81
N ARG A 43 -11.63 7.45 15.92
CA ARG A 43 -12.77 7.91 15.11
C ARG A 43 -12.28 8.43 13.76
N CYS A 44 -13.17 8.45 12.76
CA CYS A 44 -12.86 8.87 11.39
C CYS A 44 -12.17 10.24 11.31
N LYS A 45 -12.58 11.19 12.16
CA LYS A 45 -12.03 12.55 12.24
C LYS A 45 -10.51 12.56 12.49
N ALA A 46 -10.03 11.67 13.36
CA ALA A 46 -8.62 11.61 13.73
C ALA A 46 -7.73 11.40 12.49
N CYS A 47 -8.16 10.57 11.55
CA CYS A 47 -7.39 10.33 10.33
C CYS A 47 -7.72 11.34 9.23
N HIS A 48 -9.01 11.53 8.92
CA HIS A 48 -9.39 12.20 7.70
C HIS A 48 -9.41 13.73 7.78
N THR A 49 -9.68 14.26 8.97
CA THR A 49 -9.72 15.71 9.18
C THR A 49 -8.44 16.17 9.87
N ASP A 50 -8.06 15.53 10.97
CA ASP A 50 -6.96 16.02 11.82
C ASP A 50 -5.60 15.74 11.20
N LEU A 51 -5.41 14.55 10.62
CA LEU A 51 -4.19 14.19 9.87
C LEU A 51 -4.30 14.46 8.37
N GLY A 52 -5.44 14.97 7.88
CA GLY A 52 -5.64 15.32 6.47
C GLY A 52 -5.59 14.15 5.49
N ILE A 53 -5.89 12.92 5.94
CA ILE A 53 -6.01 11.77 5.05
C ILE A 53 -7.28 11.94 4.20
N LYS A 54 -7.15 11.97 2.89
CA LYS A 54 -8.30 12.16 1.98
C LYS A 54 -9.16 10.90 1.95
N PHE A 55 -10.46 11.09 1.72
CA PHE A 55 -11.42 10.01 1.45
C PHE A 55 -11.28 9.43 0.03
N LYS A 56 -10.02 9.32 -0.45
CA LYS A 56 -9.69 8.76 -1.76
C LYS A 56 -8.37 8.00 -1.62
N ALA A 57 -8.39 6.71 -1.91
CA ALA A 57 -7.18 5.89 -1.95
C ALA A 57 -6.17 6.50 -2.94
N GLY A 58 -4.92 6.62 -2.52
CA GLY A 58 -3.86 7.27 -3.30
C GLY A 58 -4.02 8.79 -3.49
N GLY A 59 -5.01 9.42 -2.83
CA GLY A 59 -5.23 10.88 -2.93
C GLY A 59 -4.22 11.73 -2.15
N ASN A 60 -3.51 11.11 -1.19
CA ASN A 60 -2.41 11.72 -0.46
C ASN A 60 -1.07 11.25 -1.02
N GLU A 61 -0.11 12.16 -1.07
CA GLU A 61 1.28 11.86 -1.38
C GLU A 61 2.03 11.46 -0.11
N ILE A 62 1.66 10.31 0.46
CA ILE A 62 2.29 9.77 1.66
C ILE A 62 3.60 9.10 1.26
N ASN A 63 4.71 9.57 1.80
CA ASN A 63 6.04 8.98 1.62
C ASN A 63 6.78 8.89 2.96
N MET A 64 7.89 8.16 3.00
CA MET A 64 8.61 7.93 4.26
C MET A 64 9.21 9.19 4.87
N LEU A 65 9.59 10.21 4.06
CA LEU A 65 10.09 11.47 4.60
C LEU A 65 9.01 12.16 5.45
N LYS A 66 7.81 12.31 4.89
CA LYS A 66 6.66 12.87 5.61
C LYS A 66 6.30 12.05 6.85
N ILE A 67 6.40 10.73 6.77
CA ILE A 67 6.14 9.83 7.91
C ILE A 67 7.16 10.04 9.03
N ILE A 68 8.45 10.13 8.71
CA ILE A 68 9.51 10.39 9.69
C ILE A 68 9.33 11.77 10.33
N ASP A 69 8.86 12.76 9.57
CA ASP A 69 8.51 14.10 10.05
C ASP A 69 7.21 14.14 10.89
N GLY A 70 6.66 12.97 11.26
CA GLY A 70 5.48 12.86 12.12
C GLY A 70 4.15 13.09 11.41
N GLN A 71 4.13 13.15 10.08
CA GLN A 71 2.89 13.31 9.31
C GLN A 71 2.24 11.94 9.01
N TYR A 72 0.93 11.95 8.79
CA TYR A 72 0.15 10.76 8.41
C TYR A 72 0.36 9.59 9.39
N CYS A 73 0.97 8.49 8.92
CA CYS A 73 1.25 7.31 9.72
C CYS A 73 2.17 7.65 10.91
N GLY A 74 3.13 8.56 10.72
CA GLY A 74 4.12 8.94 11.73
C GLY A 74 3.53 9.69 12.92
N ALA A 75 2.33 10.26 12.79
CA ALA A 75 1.66 10.92 13.90
C ALA A 75 1.34 9.97 15.05
N CYS A 76 1.14 8.68 14.73
CA CYS A 76 0.87 7.62 15.70
C CYS A 76 2.00 6.58 15.78
N HIS A 77 2.59 6.20 14.65
CA HIS A 77 3.72 5.25 14.59
C HIS A 77 5.05 5.93 14.95
N ASN A 78 5.12 6.46 16.17
CA ASN A 78 6.24 7.26 16.66
C ASN A 78 6.97 6.62 17.85
N GLY A 79 6.64 5.36 18.18
CA GLY A 79 7.21 4.65 19.33
C GLY A 79 6.52 4.96 20.66
N SER A 80 5.59 5.90 20.71
CA SER A 80 4.83 6.27 21.91
C SER A 80 3.36 5.84 21.83
N VAL A 81 2.66 6.21 20.75
CA VAL A 81 1.24 5.85 20.55
C VAL A 81 1.10 4.46 19.93
N ALA A 82 1.99 4.13 18.99
CA ALA A 82 2.12 2.83 18.36
C ALA A 82 3.60 2.54 18.10
N TRP A 83 3.90 1.34 17.57
CA TRP A 83 5.26 0.94 17.22
C TRP A 83 5.93 1.92 16.26
N SER A 84 7.27 1.98 16.33
CA SER A 84 8.10 2.85 15.48
C SER A 84 8.00 2.47 13.99
N VAL A 85 8.17 3.48 13.12
CA VAL A 85 8.19 3.38 11.65
C VAL A 85 9.36 2.55 11.10
N GLU A 86 10.34 2.22 11.92
CA GLU A 86 11.47 1.36 11.55
C GLU A 86 11.05 -0.10 11.31
N ASN A 87 9.86 -0.49 11.77
CA ASN A 87 9.31 -1.83 11.56
C ASN A 87 8.68 -1.95 10.15
N CYS A 88 9.52 -1.87 9.11
CA CYS A 88 9.10 -1.77 7.71
C CYS A 88 8.06 -2.82 7.30
N ASP A 89 8.26 -4.08 7.68
CA ASP A 89 7.41 -5.21 7.28
C ASP A 89 6.00 -5.16 7.84
N LEU A 90 5.76 -4.41 8.91
CA LEU A 90 4.42 -4.24 9.49
C LEU A 90 3.52 -3.38 8.59
N CYS A 91 4.12 -2.42 7.89
CA CYS A 91 3.42 -1.57 6.93
C CYS A 91 3.44 -2.22 5.54
N HIS A 92 4.63 -2.55 5.05
CA HIS A 92 4.89 -3.05 3.70
C HIS A 92 4.55 -4.54 3.56
N SER A 93 3.28 -4.88 3.75
CA SER A 93 2.80 -6.26 3.84
C SER A 93 2.09 -6.77 2.58
N ALA A 94 1.78 -5.91 1.62
CA ALA A 94 1.07 -6.30 0.40
C ALA A 94 1.99 -7.05 -0.58
N LYS A 95 1.41 -7.64 -1.63
CA LYS A 95 2.18 -8.21 -2.74
C LYS A 95 2.68 -7.08 -3.67
N PRO A 96 3.93 -7.16 -4.18
CA PRO A 96 4.42 -6.24 -5.21
C PRO A 96 3.46 -6.12 -6.40
N GLY A 97 3.35 -4.94 -6.98
CA GLY A 97 2.47 -4.68 -8.13
C GLY A 97 0.99 -4.57 -7.79
N THR A 98 0.61 -4.64 -6.50
CA THR A 98 -0.80 -4.40 -6.12
C THR A 98 -1.13 -2.93 -6.36
N PRO A 99 -2.13 -2.60 -7.19
CA PRO A 99 -2.43 -1.21 -7.50
C PRO A 99 -2.93 -0.47 -6.25
N THR A 100 -2.64 0.82 -6.14
CA THR A 100 -3.14 1.68 -5.07
C THR A 100 -4.66 1.79 -5.19
N GLN A 101 -5.47 0.91 -4.59
CA GLN A 101 -6.89 1.00 -4.16
C GLN A 101 -7.40 -0.40 -3.70
N LEU A 102 -8.56 -0.43 -3.04
CA LEU A 102 -9.40 -1.63 -2.87
C LEU A 102 -10.11 -1.99 -4.18
N HIS A 103 -9.39 -2.52 -5.16
CA HIS A 103 -9.95 -2.79 -6.49
C HIS A 103 -11.07 -3.86 -6.49
N GLU A 104 -11.19 -4.65 -5.41
CA GLU A 104 -12.25 -5.65 -5.24
C GLU A 104 -13.34 -5.25 -4.22
N SER A 105 -13.30 -4.03 -3.70
CA SER A 105 -14.40 -3.60 -2.83
C SER A 105 -15.69 -3.51 -3.65
N THR A 106 -16.79 -3.99 -3.08
CA THR A 106 -18.13 -3.91 -3.69
C THR A 106 -18.48 -2.48 -4.13
N ILE A 107 -17.92 -1.46 -3.47
CA ILE A 107 -18.10 -0.05 -3.85
C ILE A 107 -17.46 0.31 -5.20
N ASN A 108 -16.34 -0.32 -5.56
CA ASN A 108 -15.64 -0.10 -6.83
C ASN A 108 -16.20 -0.98 -7.96
N LEU A 109 -16.70 -2.17 -7.61
CA LEU A 109 -17.33 -3.09 -8.57
C LEU A 109 -18.76 -2.70 -8.94
N LEU A 110 -19.50 -2.04 -8.05
CA LEU A 110 -20.92 -1.75 -8.22
C LEU A 110 -21.24 -0.24 -8.36
N GLY A 111 -20.24 0.64 -8.27
CA GLY A 111 -20.42 2.09 -8.15
C GLY A 111 -19.91 2.98 -9.29
N GLY A 112 -19.39 2.45 -10.41
CA GLY A 112 -18.89 3.27 -11.53
C GLY A 112 -19.14 2.64 -12.90
N PRO A 113 -19.27 3.44 -13.98
CA PRO A 113 -19.40 2.91 -15.33
C PRO A 113 -18.09 2.20 -15.69
N GLY A 114 -18.23 0.94 -16.11
CA GLY A 114 -17.15 -0.03 -16.10
C GLY A 114 -15.96 0.29 -16.98
N THR A 115 -14.81 -0.27 -16.58
CA THR A 115 -13.92 -1.07 -17.43
C THR A 115 -13.06 -1.92 -16.52
N SER A 116 -13.42 -3.20 -16.34
CA SER A 116 -12.42 -4.22 -16.03
C SER A 116 -11.55 -4.37 -17.28
N ALA A 117 -10.53 -3.53 -17.42
CA ALA A 117 -9.45 -3.82 -18.35
C ALA A 117 -8.62 -4.93 -17.74
N ALA A 118 -8.62 -6.09 -18.39
CA ALA A 118 -7.76 -7.20 -18.09
C ALA A 118 -6.29 -6.72 -18.03
N VAL A 119 -5.73 -6.68 -16.82
CA VAL A 119 -4.28 -6.52 -16.65
C VAL A 119 -3.66 -7.85 -17.03
N THR A 120 -3.24 -7.98 -18.29
CA THR A 120 -2.29 -9.02 -18.67
C THR A 120 -0.96 -8.68 -18.00
N PRO A 121 -0.29 -9.60 -17.28
CA PRO A 121 1.01 -9.30 -16.70
C PRO A 121 2.01 -9.17 -17.85
N ALA A 122 2.42 -7.95 -18.16
CA ALA A 122 3.57 -7.71 -19.00
C ALA A 122 4.81 -8.24 -18.27
N ALA A 123 5.30 -9.40 -18.69
CA ALA A 123 6.65 -9.83 -18.41
C ALA A 123 7.61 -8.77 -18.98
N SER A 124 8.18 -7.93 -18.10
CA SER A 124 9.31 -7.09 -18.48
C SER A 124 10.58 -7.93 -18.37
N PRO A 125 11.38 -8.07 -19.44
CA PRO A 125 12.68 -8.70 -19.32
C PRO A 125 13.57 -7.81 -18.45
N MET A 126 14.10 -8.38 -17.36
CA MET A 126 15.24 -7.81 -16.65
C MET A 126 16.44 -7.81 -17.59
N THR A 127 16.65 -6.71 -18.31
CA THR A 127 17.96 -6.41 -18.89
C THR A 127 18.84 -5.85 -17.77
N ALA A 128 19.70 -6.73 -17.27
CA ALA A 128 20.80 -6.35 -16.38
C ALA A 128 21.64 -5.27 -17.04
N LYS A 129 21.72 -4.09 -16.42
CA LYS A 129 22.72 -3.08 -16.78
C LYS A 129 24.08 -3.53 -16.19
N PRO A 130 25.14 -3.67 -16.99
CA PRO A 130 26.43 -4.10 -16.49
C PRO A 130 27.04 -3.04 -15.58
N ALA A 131 27.55 -3.48 -14.44
CA ALA A 131 28.37 -2.68 -13.54
C ALA A 131 29.73 -2.44 -14.20
N THR A 132 29.95 -1.24 -14.73
CA THR A 132 31.31 -0.77 -15.05
C THR A 132 31.95 -0.23 -13.78
N GLY A 133 32.83 -1.04 -13.20
CA GLY A 133 33.82 -0.60 -12.22
C GLY A 133 34.78 0.42 -12.83
N GLY A 134 35.14 1.42 -12.04
CA GLY A 134 36.07 2.47 -12.43
C GLY A 134 36.78 3.02 -11.20
N ARG A 135 37.86 2.33 -10.85
CA ARG A 135 38.84 2.69 -9.83
C ARG A 135 39.56 3.99 -10.25
N LYS A 136 39.56 5.01 -9.39
CA LYS A 136 40.70 5.89 -9.10
C LYS A 136 40.53 6.47 -7.71
#